data_AF-A0A6S7K441-F1
#
_entry.id   AF-A0A6S7K441-F1
#
_cell.length_a   1.000
_cell.length_b   1.000
_cell.length_c   1.000
_cell.angle_alpha   90.00
_cell.angle_beta   90.00
_cell.angle_gamma   90.00
#
_symmetry.space_group_name_H-M   'P 1'
#
loop_
_entity.id
_entity.type
_entity.pdbx_description
1 polymer ?
#
loop_
_entity_poly.entity_id
_entity_poly.type
_entity_poly.pdbx_seq_one_letter_code
_entity_poly.pdbx_strand_id
1 'polypeptide(L)' 'TSSEVRLNALKAITTLAEAPMGRTTLLENVDKVEKLIHDHESPAVRKAAQIAVKVITWKP' A
#
# COMPACT_ATOMS: atom_id res chain seq x y z
N THR A 1 -1.03 2.36 -16.78
CA THR A 1 -1.84 3.15 -15.83
C THR A 1 -0.97 4.28 -15.29
N SER A 2 -1.44 5.53 -15.24
CA SER A 2 -0.63 6.67 -14.74
C SER A 2 -0.08 6.39 -13.32
N SER A 3 1.16 6.82 -13.06
CA SER A 3 1.79 6.71 -11.74
C SER A 3 1.00 7.46 -10.65
N GLU A 4 0.26 8.50 -11.01
CA GLU A 4 -0.63 9.25 -10.11
C GLU A 4 -1.80 8.41 -9.61
N VAL A 5 -2.39 7.58 -10.50
CA VAL A 5 -3.50 6.69 -10.13
C VAL A 5 -3.02 5.64 -9.14
N ARG A 6 -1.84 5.04 -9.39
CA ARG A 6 -1.24 4.06 -8.46
C ARG A 6 -0.92 4.70 -7.11
N LEU A 7 -0.35 5.90 -7.12
CA LEU A 7 -0.02 6.64 -5.91
C LEU A 7 -1.28 6.96 -5.08
N ASN A 8 -2.36 7.42 -5.73
CA ASN A 8 -3.61 7.73 -5.05
C ASN A 8 -4.30 6.47 -4.51
N ALA A 9 -4.24 5.35 -5.25
CA ALA A 9 -4.73 4.07 -4.77
C ALA A 9 -3.97 3.61 -3.51
N LEU A 10 -2.64 3.71 -3.51
CA LEU A 10 -1.81 3.37 -2.34
C LEU A 10 -2.11 4.25 -1.12
N LYS A 11 -2.36 5.54 -1.33
CA LYS A 11 -2.81 6.44 -0.25
C LYS A 11 -4.15 5.98 0.33
N ALA A 12 -5.13 5.69 -0.52
CA ALA A 12 -6.44 5.21 -0.07
C ALA A 12 -6.33 3.87 0.68
N ILE A 13 -5.54 2.93 0.17
CA ILE A 13 -5.25 1.64 0.83
C ILE A 13 -4.66 1.88 2.23
N THR A 14 -3.68 2.77 2.35
CA THR A 14 -3.06 3.11 3.65
C THR A 14 -4.12 3.66 4.62
N THR A 15 -4.96 4.58 4.17
CA THR A 15 -6.04 5.15 4.99
C THR A 15 -7.04 4.10 5.45
N LEU A 16 -7.40 3.15 4.59
CA LEU A 16 -8.28 2.03 4.98
C LEU A 16 -7.61 1.10 6.01
N ALA A 17 -6.30 0.86 5.88
CA ALA A 17 -5.52 0.01 6.77
C ALA A 17 -5.35 0.57 8.19
N GLU A 18 -5.66 1.85 8.43
CA GLU A 18 -5.67 2.44 9.78
C GLU A 18 -6.75 1.79 10.67
N ALA A 19 -7.89 1.40 10.09
CA ALA A 19 -8.94 0.69 10.79
C ALA A 19 -8.58 -0.81 10.95
N PRO A 20 -8.82 -1.44 12.12
CA PRO A 20 -8.51 -2.86 12.33
C PRO A 20 -9.13 -3.79 11.29
N MET A 21 -10.40 -3.57 10.92
CA MET A 21 -11.10 -4.34 9.89
C MET A 21 -10.47 -4.16 8.50
N GLY A 22 -10.09 -2.93 8.16
CA GLY A 22 -9.41 -2.63 6.90
C GLY A 22 -8.05 -3.31 6.83
N ARG A 23 -7.28 -3.29 7.93
CA ARG A 23 -6.01 -4.01 8.04
C ARG A 23 -6.17 -5.50 7.81
N THR A 24 -7.09 -6.16 8.52
CA THR A 24 -7.35 -7.60 8.36
C THR A 24 -7.73 -7.95 6.92
N THR A 25 -8.60 -7.17 6.30
CA THR A 25 -9.03 -7.38 4.91
C THR A 25 -7.87 -7.20 3.92
N LEU A 26 -7.05 -6.18 4.11
CA LEU A 26 -5.93 -5.86 3.23
C LEU A 26 -4.74 -6.81 3.41
N LEU A 27 -4.59 -7.42 4.59
CA LEU A 27 -3.53 -8.39 4.88
C LEU A 27 -3.58 -9.60 3.94
N GLU A 28 -4.79 -10.02 3.52
CA GLU A 28 -4.99 -11.11 2.56
C GLU A 28 -4.41 -10.83 1.16
N ASN A 29 -4.16 -9.55 0.83
CA ASN A 29 -3.73 -9.09 -0.49
C ASN A 29 -2.46 -8.21 -0.44
N VAL A 30 -1.72 -8.24 0.68
CA VAL A 30 -0.55 -7.37 0.88
C VAL A 30 0.58 -7.64 -0.13
N ASP A 31 0.67 -8.87 -0.64
CA ASP A 31 1.62 -9.29 -1.68
C ASP A 31 1.51 -8.44 -2.96
N LYS A 32 0.31 -7.98 -3.29
CA LYS A 32 0.06 -7.10 -4.45
C LYS A 32 0.65 -5.71 -4.23
N VAL A 33 0.63 -5.23 -2.98
CA VAL A 33 1.20 -3.93 -2.59
C VAL A 33 2.73 -4.04 -2.52
N GLU A 34 3.27 -5.15 -2.03
CA GLU A 34 4.72 -5.39 -1.95
C GLU A 34 5.40 -5.33 -3.31
N LYS A 35 4.76 -5.83 -4.37
CA LYS A 35 5.29 -5.74 -5.75
C LYS A 35 5.57 -4.29 -6.18
N LEU A 36 4.81 -3.33 -5.68
CA LEU A 36 4.96 -1.90 -6.00
C LEU A 36 6.13 -1.23 -5.26
N ILE A 37 6.74 -1.89 -4.28
CA ILE A 37 7.98 -1.42 -3.63
C ILE A 37 9.14 -1.38 -4.64
N HIS A 38 9.10 -2.24 -5.66
CA HIS A 38 10.10 -2.31 -6.72
C HIS A 38 9.69 -1.58 -8.00
N ASP A 39 8.66 -0.73 -7.95
CA ASP A 39 8.20 0.06 -9.09
C ASP A 39 9.34 0.91 -9.68
N HIS A 40 9.78 0.61 -10.90
CA HIS A 40 10.92 1.30 -11.53
C HIS A 40 10.57 2.72 -12.00
N GLU A 41 9.30 2.98 -12.31
CA GLU A 41 8.84 4.21 -12.96
C GLU A 41 8.73 5.38 -11.98
N SER A 42 8.30 5.12 -10.73
CA SER A 42 7.95 6.18 -9.80
C SER A 42 8.50 5.96 -8.39
N PRO A 43 9.48 6.77 -7.96
CA PRO A 43 9.93 6.80 -6.56
C PRO A 43 8.81 7.09 -5.56
N ALA A 44 7.81 7.89 -5.96
CA ALA A 44 6.66 8.21 -5.12
C ALA A 44 5.77 6.98 -4.89
N VAL A 45 5.53 6.17 -5.94
CA VAL A 45 4.79 4.91 -5.81
C VAL A 45 5.55 3.94 -4.92
N ARG A 46 6.87 3.78 -5.10
CA ARG A 46 7.70 2.92 -4.23
C ARG A 46 7.58 3.30 -2.76
N LYS A 47 7.74 4.60 -2.45
CA LYS A 47 7.64 5.12 -1.09
C LYS A 47 6.25 4.88 -0.49
N ALA A 48 5.19 5.13 -1.26
CA ALA A 48 3.82 4.90 -0.81
C ALA A 48 3.53 3.41 -0.58
N ALA A 49 4.06 2.52 -1.41
CA ALA A 49 3.93 1.07 -1.25
C ALA A 49 4.61 0.57 0.03
N GLN A 50 5.83 1.05 0.32
CA GLN A 50 6.55 0.71 1.56
C GLN A 50 5.75 1.11 2.81
N ILE A 51 5.16 2.31 2.80
CA ILE A 51 4.31 2.79 3.90
C ILE A 51 3.06 1.92 4.03
N ALA A 52 2.35 1.67 2.92
CA ALA A 52 1.14 0.86 2.91
C ALA A 52 1.40 -0.54 3.48
N VAL A 53 2.47 -1.22 3.04
CA VAL A 53 2.85 -2.55 3.57
C VAL A 53 3.10 -2.47 5.08
N LYS A 54 3.89 -1.50 5.55
CA LYS A 54 4.17 -1.33 6.98
C LYS A 54 2.89 -1.17 7.81
N VAL A 55 1.93 -0.38 7.33
CA VAL A 55 0.65 -0.15 8.04
C VAL A 55 -0.25 -1.39 8.00
N ILE A 56 -0.29 -2.10 6.87
CA ILE A 56 -1.07 -3.34 6.72
C ILE A 56 -0.53 -4.46 7.60
N THR A 57 0.80 -4.63 7.70
CA THR A 57 1.42 -5.73 8.44
C THR A 57 1.61 -5.45 9.94
N TRP A 58 1.29 -4.24 10.40
CA TRP A 58 1.45 -3.89 11.81
C TRP A 58 0.54 -4.73 12.71
N LYS A 59 1.13 -5.30 13.75
CA LYS A 59 0.42 -5.97 14.86
C LYS A 59 0.81 -5.25 16.16
N PRO A 60 -0.14 -4.99 17.07
CA PRO A 60 0.15 -4.40 18.37
C PRO A 60 1.11 -5.26 19.21
#